data_AF-A0A518DXH0-F1
#
_entry.id   AF-A0A518DXH0-F1
#
_cell.length_a   1.000
_cell.length_b   1.000
_cell.length_c   1.000
_cell.angle_alpha   90.00
_cell.angle_beta   90.00
_cell.angle_gamma   90.00
#
_symmetry.space_group_name_H-M   'P 1'
#
loop_
_entity.id
_entity.type
_entity.pdbx_description
1 polymer ?
#
loop_
_entity_poly.entity_id
_entity_poly.type
_entity_poly.pdbx_seq_one_letter_code
_entity_poly.pdbx_strand_id
1 'polypeptide(L)'
;MRSLRRIAALFALFSVGFISVSMATAQDAVFQYTATAPTKKGMATAYLWIPPQAQTIRGVVIGGMTLAERELARDAIIRKACADEQLAIVFANSGLASFDVQRLLDDLAKASGYRELAVVPLFFVGHSAGGPQAKALAATFADRCFGLMQYRGGAPSWDPPVPPGIPSLMMLGQFDEFGKAMMRDENGRENWENGRDEMIKYRGIDSNNLGNIVIEPGAGHYAWSDRNAAYLALYLRKAAKARIGAITGDETAPIQCKPIDVASGWLTDLTIKATEHAPAPYGEYAGDKARAGWLFDRELADATMAYHQGMTKKDQFIRWTDLGVDENAQRFFFESLKWVGDGQTFEFHPVYAERYRKTPKTGTGPRWATPGEPVGHSQAPILVRTVGGPYVAVGPNRYRMKFDALSPAINSGRGTFLAYSEGDADYRYTEVVGMTPRNFAGITSGKEQTIAFPPVGDLRVDGGPIALKATSDSGLPVEYYVVSGPAVIEKGSLKLAEVPHRAAFPLEVRVVAYQFGRGVEPTIKTATPVEQVVRVVRP
;
A
#
# COMPACT_ATOMS: atom_id res chain seq x y z
N MET A 1 51.36 -30.36 8.93
CA MET A 1 51.12 -29.20 8.04
C MET A 1 50.58 -29.67 6.70
N ARG A 2 49.26 -29.83 6.58
CA ARG A 2 48.45 -29.94 5.33
C ARG A 2 47.03 -30.33 5.74
N SER A 3 46.21 -29.35 6.14
CA SER A 3 44.73 -29.39 6.10
C SER A 3 44.16 -28.16 6.83
N LEU A 4 44.12 -27.00 6.17
CA LEU A 4 43.39 -25.81 6.67
C LEU A 4 43.21 -24.74 5.58
N ARG A 5 42.90 -25.18 4.35
CA ARG A 5 42.51 -24.30 3.23
C ARG A 5 41.46 -24.98 2.37
N ARG A 6 40.22 -25.07 2.88
CA ARG A 6 39.03 -25.48 2.12
C ARG A 6 37.71 -25.24 2.87
N ILE A 7 37.58 -24.14 3.62
CA ILE A 7 36.28 -23.66 4.14
C ILE A 7 36.33 -22.13 4.17
N ALA A 8 36.34 -21.49 3.01
CA ALA A 8 36.22 -20.04 2.85
C ALA A 8 35.99 -19.69 1.37
N ALA A 9 34.98 -20.29 0.75
CA ALA A 9 34.60 -19.97 -0.63
C ALA A 9 33.19 -20.50 -0.91
N LEU A 10 32.16 -19.97 -0.24
CA LEU A 10 30.76 -20.18 -0.67
C LEU A 10 29.79 -19.15 -0.09
N PHE A 11 30.13 -17.86 0.00
CA PHE A 11 29.15 -16.80 0.37
C PHE A 11 29.52 -15.42 -0.19
N ALA A 12 29.82 -15.35 -1.49
CA ALA A 12 30.05 -14.08 -2.17
C ALA A 12 29.64 -14.17 -3.63
N LEU A 13 28.35 -14.01 -3.93
CA LEU A 13 27.83 -13.65 -5.25
C LEU A 13 26.33 -13.29 -5.14
N PHE A 14 26.04 -12.16 -4.51
CA PHE A 14 24.92 -11.31 -4.88
C PHE A 14 25.51 -9.96 -5.30
N SER A 15 26.17 -9.97 -6.45
CA SER A 15 26.56 -8.75 -7.15
C SER A 15 25.30 -8.03 -7.60
N VAL A 16 25.06 -6.86 -7.00
CA VAL A 16 24.07 -5.87 -7.40
C VAL A 16 24.42 -5.40 -8.80
N GLY A 17 23.83 -6.07 -9.80
CA GLY A 17 23.79 -5.53 -11.15
C GLY A 17 22.84 -4.35 -11.16
N PHE A 18 23.34 -3.18 -11.56
CA PHE A 18 22.50 -2.05 -11.97
C PHE A 18 21.62 -2.51 -13.13
N ILE A 19 20.41 -2.98 -12.82
CA ILE A 19 19.35 -3.10 -13.80
C ILE A 19 18.97 -1.66 -14.14
N SER A 20 19.30 -1.24 -15.36
CA SER A 20 18.66 -0.09 -15.98
C SER A 20 17.16 -0.30 -15.85
N VAL A 21 16.52 0.45 -14.97
CA VAL A 21 15.07 0.46 -14.80
C VAL A 21 14.51 0.97 -16.11
N SER A 22 14.15 0.06 -17.01
CA SER A 22 13.19 0.43 -18.04
C SER A 22 11.98 0.91 -17.27
N MET A 23 11.58 2.16 -17.48
CA MET A 23 10.25 2.62 -17.05
C MET A 23 9.24 1.78 -17.84
N ALA A 24 8.98 0.58 -17.36
CA ALA A 24 7.80 -0.17 -17.74
C ALA A 24 6.64 0.77 -17.42
N THR A 25 5.90 1.17 -18.44
CA THR A 25 4.67 1.91 -18.24
C THR A 25 3.81 1.04 -17.35
N ALA A 26 3.65 1.43 -16.08
CA ALA A 26 2.81 0.70 -15.15
C ALA A 26 1.42 0.60 -15.80
N GLN A 27 1.05 -0.62 -16.18
CA GLN A 27 -0.28 -0.88 -16.71
C GLN A 27 -1.26 -0.63 -15.57
N ASP A 28 -2.32 0.14 -15.84
CA ASP A 28 -3.28 0.50 -14.80
C ASP A 28 -3.86 -0.79 -14.17
N ALA A 29 -3.99 -0.77 -12.84
CA ALA A 29 -4.41 -1.96 -12.11
C ALA A 29 -5.86 -2.29 -12.43
N VAL A 30 -6.08 -3.46 -13.04
CA VAL A 30 -7.43 -3.94 -13.36
C VAL A 30 -8.16 -4.34 -12.08
N PHE A 31 -9.39 -3.88 -11.94
CA PHE A 31 -10.39 -4.37 -10.99
C PHE A 31 -11.61 -4.81 -11.78
N GLN A 32 -11.91 -6.11 -11.77
CA GLN A 32 -12.92 -6.67 -12.67
C GLN A 32 -14.34 -6.30 -12.22
N TYR A 33 -14.55 -6.03 -10.94
CA TYR A 33 -15.87 -5.74 -10.39
C TYR A 33 -15.81 -4.59 -9.39
N THR A 34 -16.95 -3.94 -9.23
CA THR A 34 -17.18 -2.95 -8.18
C THR A 34 -18.51 -3.18 -7.51
N ALA A 35 -18.60 -2.89 -6.22
CA ALA A 35 -19.85 -2.75 -5.50
C ALA A 35 -19.90 -1.36 -4.83
N THR A 36 -21.10 -0.87 -4.56
CA THR A 36 -21.28 0.39 -3.85
C THR A 36 -21.81 0.12 -2.45
N ALA A 37 -21.27 0.82 -1.46
CA ALA A 37 -21.67 0.67 -0.06
C ALA A 37 -22.11 2.02 0.50
N PRO A 38 -23.29 2.10 1.15
CA PRO A 38 -23.71 3.32 1.82
C PRO A 38 -22.79 3.61 3.01
N THR A 39 -22.36 4.86 3.14
CA THR A 39 -21.59 5.36 4.28
C THR A 39 -22.22 6.64 4.83
N LYS A 40 -21.76 7.10 6.00
CA LYS A 40 -22.18 8.40 6.55
C LYS A 40 -21.86 9.60 5.64
N LYS A 41 -20.93 9.45 4.69
CA LYS A 41 -20.47 10.51 3.78
C LYS A 41 -21.01 10.34 2.35
N GLY A 42 -21.99 9.45 2.15
CA GLY A 42 -22.52 9.08 0.84
C GLY A 42 -22.09 7.68 0.41
N MET A 43 -22.18 7.39 -0.89
CA MET A 43 -21.83 6.07 -1.42
C MET A 43 -20.31 5.93 -1.58
N ALA A 44 -19.73 4.92 -0.94
CA ALA A 44 -18.38 4.46 -1.22
C ALA A 44 -18.39 3.42 -2.33
N THR A 45 -17.28 3.29 -3.04
CA THR A 45 -17.04 2.24 -4.02
C THR A 45 -16.01 1.27 -3.47
N ALA A 46 -16.33 -0.02 -3.51
CA ALA A 46 -15.35 -1.07 -3.34
C ALA A 46 -15.01 -1.70 -4.68
N TYR A 47 -13.74 -2.00 -4.85
CA TYR A 47 -13.15 -2.61 -6.03
C TYR A 47 -12.76 -4.03 -5.66
N LEU A 48 -13.07 -4.97 -6.54
CA LEU A 48 -12.71 -6.37 -6.41
C LEU A 48 -11.75 -6.75 -7.51
N TRP A 49 -10.59 -7.26 -7.11
CA TRP A 49 -9.68 -7.96 -7.98
C TRP A 49 -9.75 -9.46 -7.68
N ILE A 50 -10.00 -10.23 -8.73
CA ILE A 50 -9.93 -11.69 -8.71
C ILE A 50 -8.71 -12.11 -9.54
N PRO A 51 -7.87 -13.04 -9.06
CA PRO A 51 -6.84 -13.66 -9.89
C PRO A 51 -7.54 -14.29 -11.12
N PRO A 52 -7.23 -13.88 -12.36
CA PRO A 52 -8.04 -14.27 -13.51
C PRO A 52 -8.19 -15.78 -13.72
N GLN A 53 -7.15 -16.54 -13.36
CA GLN A 53 -7.10 -18.00 -13.46
C GLN A 53 -7.69 -18.74 -12.25
N ALA A 54 -8.23 -18.02 -11.25
CA ALA A 54 -8.83 -18.64 -10.07
C ALA A 54 -10.16 -19.31 -10.44
N GLN A 55 -10.22 -20.63 -10.25
CA GLN A 55 -11.46 -21.41 -10.34
C GLN A 55 -12.31 -21.25 -9.07
N THR A 56 -11.65 -21.16 -7.92
CA THR A 56 -12.27 -20.99 -6.60
C THR A 56 -11.46 -19.95 -5.82
N ILE A 57 -12.14 -19.06 -5.10
CA ILE A 57 -11.48 -18.14 -4.17
C ILE A 57 -11.35 -18.81 -2.82
N ARG A 58 -10.12 -18.84 -2.27
CA ARG A 58 -9.83 -19.46 -0.97
C ARG A 58 -9.95 -18.50 0.20
N GLY A 59 -9.84 -17.20 -0.05
CA GLY A 59 -9.93 -16.16 0.96
C GLY A 59 -9.88 -14.76 0.35
N VAL A 60 -10.14 -13.73 1.16
CA VAL A 60 -10.17 -12.34 0.74
C VAL A 60 -9.23 -11.49 1.58
N VAL A 61 -8.32 -10.75 0.94
CA VAL A 61 -7.57 -9.66 1.56
C VAL A 61 -8.37 -8.37 1.42
N ILE A 62 -8.70 -7.72 2.53
CA ILE A 62 -9.57 -6.55 2.54
C ILE A 62 -8.89 -5.34 3.20
N GLY A 63 -8.96 -4.20 2.51
CA GLY A 63 -8.47 -2.91 3.00
C GLY A 63 -9.43 -1.77 2.65
N GLY A 64 -9.47 -0.75 3.50
CA GLY A 64 -10.23 0.48 3.27
C GLY A 64 -9.30 1.67 3.18
N MET A 65 -9.62 2.65 2.33
CA MET A 65 -8.76 3.79 2.04
C MET A 65 -8.40 4.57 3.32
N THR A 66 -7.12 4.49 3.68
CA THR A 66 -6.45 5.48 4.51
C THR A 66 -5.23 6.04 3.78
N LEU A 67 -4.33 5.17 3.31
CA LEU A 67 -3.21 5.56 2.45
C LEU A 67 -2.66 4.36 1.66
N ALA A 68 -2.01 3.40 2.35
CA ALA A 68 -1.24 2.33 1.73
C ALA A 68 -2.10 1.22 1.13
N GLU A 69 -3.36 1.08 1.58
CA GLU A 69 -4.28 0.04 1.11
C GLU A 69 -4.53 0.11 -0.39
N ARG A 70 -4.54 1.34 -0.95
CA ARG A 70 -4.64 1.59 -2.39
C ARG A 70 -3.46 0.99 -3.14
N GLU A 71 -2.24 1.24 -2.65
CA GLU A 71 -1.01 0.77 -3.27
C GLU A 71 -0.89 -0.74 -3.15
N LEU A 72 -1.17 -1.30 -1.98
CA LEU A 72 -1.22 -2.74 -1.73
C LEU A 72 -2.17 -3.46 -2.70
N ALA A 73 -3.35 -2.91 -2.95
CA ALA A 73 -4.35 -3.55 -3.80
C ALA A 73 -3.95 -3.60 -5.29
N ARG A 74 -2.99 -2.77 -5.72
CA ARG A 74 -2.43 -2.77 -7.08
C ARG A 74 -1.03 -3.35 -7.19
N ASP A 75 -0.37 -3.59 -6.07
CA ASP A 75 1.00 -4.06 -6.01
C ASP A 75 1.16 -5.44 -6.68
N ALA A 76 2.10 -5.55 -7.62
CA ALA A 76 2.32 -6.76 -8.40
C ALA A 76 2.85 -7.92 -7.54
N ILE A 77 3.65 -7.66 -6.51
CA ILE A 77 4.18 -8.67 -5.59
C ILE A 77 3.04 -9.22 -4.73
N ILE A 78 2.17 -8.34 -4.23
CA ILE A 78 0.97 -8.74 -3.47
C ILE A 78 -0.02 -9.51 -4.34
N ARG A 79 -0.36 -9.00 -5.53
CA ARG A 79 -1.25 -9.69 -6.47
C ARG A 79 -0.69 -11.05 -6.88
N LYS A 80 0.63 -11.17 -7.07
CA LYS A 80 1.25 -12.48 -7.31
C LYS A 80 1.05 -13.44 -6.14
N ALA A 81 1.32 -13.01 -4.91
CA ALA A 81 1.10 -13.85 -3.72
C ALA A 81 -0.36 -14.26 -3.55
N CYS A 82 -1.30 -13.33 -3.82
CA CYS A 82 -2.72 -13.62 -3.81
C CYS A 82 -3.11 -14.60 -4.93
N ALA A 83 -2.56 -14.46 -6.14
CA ALA A 83 -2.82 -15.40 -7.23
C ALA A 83 -2.30 -16.80 -6.92
N ASP A 84 -1.08 -16.92 -6.39
CA ASP A 84 -0.47 -18.20 -6.00
C ASP A 84 -1.30 -18.93 -4.93
N GLU A 85 -2.03 -18.20 -4.07
CA GLU A 85 -2.88 -18.74 -3.00
C GLU A 85 -4.38 -18.71 -3.32
N GLN A 86 -4.78 -18.26 -4.52
CA GLN A 86 -6.17 -18.04 -4.94
C GLN A 86 -6.97 -17.12 -4.00
N LEU A 87 -6.35 -16.03 -3.56
CA LEU A 87 -6.96 -14.99 -2.74
C LEU A 87 -7.48 -13.84 -3.62
N ALA A 88 -8.69 -13.38 -3.35
CA ALA A 88 -9.20 -12.14 -3.93
C ALA A 88 -8.73 -10.93 -3.10
N ILE A 89 -8.71 -9.75 -3.72
CA ILE A 89 -8.43 -8.49 -3.05
C ILE A 89 -9.66 -7.59 -3.14
N VAL A 90 -10.14 -7.11 -1.99
CA VAL A 90 -11.18 -6.09 -1.88
C VAL A 90 -10.58 -4.80 -1.35
N PHE A 91 -10.72 -3.73 -2.12
CA PHE A 91 -10.30 -2.40 -1.72
C PHE A 91 -11.49 -1.45 -1.70
N ALA A 92 -11.80 -0.83 -0.57
CA ALA A 92 -12.82 0.22 -0.49
C ALA A 92 -12.20 1.61 -0.51
N ASN A 93 -12.77 2.55 -1.28
CA ASN A 93 -12.33 3.95 -1.30
C ASN A 93 -12.73 4.76 -0.06
N SER A 94 -13.19 4.08 0.99
CA SER A 94 -13.49 4.62 2.31
C SER A 94 -12.82 3.78 3.40
N GLY A 95 -12.71 4.32 4.61
CA GLY A 95 -12.23 3.55 5.76
C GLY A 95 -13.13 2.34 6.06
N LEU A 96 -12.53 1.25 6.56
CA LEU A 96 -13.18 -0.03 6.83
C LEU A 96 -14.40 0.05 7.78
N ALA A 97 -14.42 0.99 8.71
CA ALA A 97 -15.54 1.20 9.64
C ALA A 97 -16.73 1.95 9.01
N SER A 98 -16.65 2.31 7.72
CA SER A 98 -17.67 3.15 7.06
C SER A 98 -18.81 2.34 6.43
N PHE A 99 -18.69 1.02 6.35
CA PHE A 99 -19.62 0.14 5.65
C PHE A 99 -19.75 -1.22 6.33
N ASP A 100 -20.82 -1.94 5.98
CA ASP A 100 -21.02 -3.34 6.37
C ASP A 100 -20.19 -4.25 5.46
N VAL A 101 -19.19 -4.91 6.04
CA VAL A 101 -18.27 -5.80 5.32
C VAL A 101 -18.98 -7.03 4.77
N GLN A 102 -19.92 -7.63 5.50
CA GLN A 102 -20.59 -8.85 5.04
C GLN A 102 -21.50 -8.53 3.86
N ARG A 103 -22.31 -7.48 3.98
CA ARG A 103 -23.15 -7.02 2.86
C ARG A 103 -22.31 -6.71 1.62
N LEU A 104 -21.15 -6.07 1.80
CA LEU A 104 -20.26 -5.76 0.70
C LEU A 104 -19.74 -7.03 0.00
N LEU A 105 -19.35 -8.05 0.76
CA LEU A 105 -18.92 -9.34 0.22
C LEU A 105 -20.05 -10.05 -0.52
N ASP A 106 -21.28 -9.98 -0.02
CA ASP A 106 -22.47 -10.55 -0.68
C ASP A 106 -22.75 -9.86 -2.03
N ASP A 107 -22.68 -8.52 -2.07
CA ASP A 107 -22.88 -7.73 -3.29
C ASP A 107 -21.79 -8.03 -4.33
N LEU A 108 -20.53 -8.17 -3.89
CA LEU A 108 -19.40 -8.55 -4.75
C LEU A 108 -19.47 -10.00 -5.23
N ALA A 109 -19.93 -10.92 -4.39
CA ALA A 109 -20.19 -12.31 -4.75
C ALA A 109 -21.25 -12.40 -5.87
N LYS A 110 -22.33 -11.63 -5.73
CA LYS A 110 -23.38 -11.51 -6.75
C LYS A 110 -22.86 -10.90 -8.04
N ALA A 111 -22.09 -9.82 -7.97
CA ALA A 111 -21.55 -9.13 -9.15
C ALA A 111 -20.54 -9.97 -9.94
N SER A 112 -19.74 -10.80 -9.24
CA SER A 112 -18.66 -11.57 -9.86
C SER A 112 -19.04 -12.99 -10.28
N GLY A 113 -20.07 -13.59 -9.66
CA GLY A 113 -20.40 -15.00 -9.81
C GLY A 113 -19.57 -15.93 -8.91
N TYR A 114 -18.62 -15.39 -8.14
CA TYR A 114 -17.85 -16.11 -7.13
C TYR A 114 -18.58 -16.05 -5.80
N ARG A 115 -19.58 -16.92 -5.65
CA ARG A 115 -20.48 -16.98 -4.49
C ARG A 115 -19.74 -17.17 -3.17
N GLU A 116 -18.63 -17.90 -3.22
CA GLU A 116 -17.80 -18.20 -2.06
C GLU A 116 -17.20 -16.95 -1.39
N LEU A 117 -17.11 -15.80 -2.09
CA LEU A 117 -16.64 -14.53 -1.52
C LEU A 117 -17.39 -14.12 -0.26
N ALA A 118 -18.69 -14.48 -0.15
CA ALA A 118 -19.52 -14.20 1.02
C ALA A 118 -19.06 -14.98 2.27
N VAL A 119 -18.45 -16.15 2.11
CA VAL A 119 -18.25 -17.13 3.19
C VAL A 119 -16.80 -17.53 3.46
N VAL A 120 -15.88 -17.27 2.54
CA VAL A 120 -14.46 -17.61 2.69
C VAL A 120 -13.76 -16.81 3.81
N PRO A 121 -12.61 -17.29 4.31
CA PRO A 121 -11.78 -16.57 5.26
C PRO A 121 -11.33 -15.18 4.79
N LEU A 122 -11.11 -14.28 5.75
CA LEU A 122 -10.77 -12.86 5.56
C LEU A 122 -9.41 -12.51 6.18
N PHE A 123 -8.67 -11.62 5.53
CA PHE A 123 -7.47 -10.99 6.04
C PHE A 123 -7.62 -9.49 6.00
N PHE A 124 -7.52 -8.85 7.16
CA PHE A 124 -7.74 -7.41 7.27
C PHE A 124 -6.42 -6.65 7.21
N VAL A 125 -6.41 -5.57 6.44
CA VAL A 125 -5.32 -4.62 6.38
C VAL A 125 -5.82 -3.25 6.80
N GLY A 126 -5.09 -2.60 7.71
CA GLY A 126 -5.37 -1.22 8.07
C GLY A 126 -4.10 -0.41 8.28
N HIS A 127 -4.02 0.72 7.59
CA HIS A 127 -2.97 1.72 7.74
C HIS A 127 -3.40 2.85 8.67
N SER A 128 -2.53 3.29 9.58
CA SER A 128 -2.79 4.48 10.42
C SER A 128 -4.13 4.36 11.17
N ALA A 129 -5.05 5.32 11.02
CA ALA A 129 -6.41 5.26 11.57
C ALA A 129 -7.26 4.08 11.08
N GLY A 130 -6.89 3.44 9.97
CA GLY A 130 -7.46 2.19 9.48
C GLY A 130 -7.00 0.96 10.28
N GLY A 131 -5.84 1.01 10.93
CA GLY A 131 -5.31 -0.10 11.72
C GLY A 131 -6.23 -0.55 12.86
N PRO A 132 -6.78 0.35 13.71
CA PRO A 132 -7.77 -0.02 14.72
C PRO A 132 -9.08 -0.55 14.12
N GLN A 133 -9.47 -0.10 12.93
CA GLN A 133 -10.67 -0.57 12.23
C GLN A 133 -10.48 -2.00 11.73
N ALA A 134 -9.32 -2.29 11.12
CA ALA A 134 -8.93 -3.63 10.71
C ALA A 134 -8.85 -4.58 11.92
N LYS A 135 -8.30 -4.11 13.06
CA LYS A 135 -8.28 -4.85 14.33
C LYS A 135 -9.69 -5.21 14.82
N ALA A 136 -10.59 -4.22 14.83
CA ALA A 136 -11.96 -4.42 15.27
C ALA A 136 -12.69 -5.43 14.36
N LEU A 137 -12.50 -5.36 13.04
CA LEU A 137 -13.08 -6.33 12.11
C LEU A 137 -12.46 -7.72 12.26
N ALA A 138 -11.14 -7.82 12.47
CA ALA A 138 -10.50 -9.10 12.75
C ALA A 138 -11.09 -9.77 14.00
N ALA A 139 -11.47 -8.99 15.02
CA ALA A 139 -12.17 -9.51 16.20
C ALA A 139 -13.63 -9.90 15.89
N THR A 140 -14.38 -9.06 15.16
CA THR A 140 -15.76 -9.36 14.75
C THR A 140 -15.86 -10.63 13.90
N PHE A 141 -14.86 -10.87 13.04
CA PHE A 141 -14.77 -12.02 12.14
C PHE A 141 -13.76 -13.07 12.63
N ALA A 142 -13.52 -13.17 13.94
CA ALA A 142 -12.42 -13.98 14.51
C ALA A 142 -12.36 -15.43 13.96
N ASP A 143 -13.51 -16.11 13.88
CA ASP A 143 -13.60 -17.49 13.38
C ASP A 143 -13.20 -17.61 11.91
N ARG A 144 -13.32 -16.54 11.12
CA ARG A 144 -13.00 -16.49 9.68
C ARG A 144 -11.74 -15.68 9.40
N CYS A 145 -11.04 -15.18 10.41
CA CYS A 145 -9.89 -14.31 10.22
C CYS A 145 -8.62 -15.16 10.04
N PHE A 146 -8.04 -15.16 8.84
CA PHE A 146 -6.78 -15.88 8.58
C PHE A 146 -5.54 -15.02 8.86
N GLY A 147 -5.71 -13.72 9.11
CA GLY A 147 -4.66 -12.84 9.62
C GLY A 147 -5.04 -11.37 9.61
N LEU A 148 -4.18 -10.58 10.23
CA LEU A 148 -4.32 -9.13 10.35
C LEU A 148 -2.97 -8.46 10.07
N MET A 149 -2.98 -7.37 9.31
CA MET A 149 -1.87 -6.41 9.24
C MET A 149 -2.31 -5.06 9.80
N GLN A 150 -1.63 -4.62 10.86
CA GLN A 150 -1.66 -3.24 11.34
C GLN A 150 -0.42 -2.52 10.81
N TYR A 151 -0.61 -1.75 9.75
CA TYR A 151 0.44 -1.00 9.08
C TYR A 151 0.52 0.39 9.69
N ARG A 152 1.56 0.70 10.48
CA ARG A 152 1.76 2.03 11.09
C ARG A 152 0.49 2.57 11.80
N GLY A 153 -0.30 1.67 12.41
CA GLY A 153 -1.72 1.90 12.71
C GLY A 153 -2.18 1.35 14.06
N GLY A 154 -1.33 1.45 15.08
CA GLY A 154 -1.60 0.92 16.42
C GLY A 154 -1.15 -0.52 16.61
N ALA A 155 -1.54 -1.11 17.74
CA ALA A 155 -1.04 -2.41 18.19
C ALA A 155 -2.17 -3.41 18.49
N PRO A 156 -1.88 -4.72 18.43
CA PRO A 156 -2.86 -5.77 18.71
C PRO A 156 -3.17 -5.88 20.20
N SER A 157 -2.34 -5.32 21.08
CA SER A 157 -2.53 -5.24 22.54
C SER A 157 -3.55 -4.21 23.00
N TRP A 158 -3.89 -3.23 22.15
CA TRP A 158 -4.80 -2.15 22.53
C TRP A 158 -6.17 -2.72 22.87
N ASP A 159 -6.83 -2.18 23.89
CA ASP A 159 -8.10 -2.70 24.38
C ASP A 159 -9.26 -2.50 23.36
N PRO A 160 -10.13 -3.50 23.12
CA PRO A 160 -9.89 -4.91 23.41
C PRO A 160 -8.78 -5.49 22.51
N PRO A 161 -7.91 -6.38 23.03
CA PRO A 161 -6.83 -6.95 22.25
C PRO A 161 -7.37 -7.84 21.12
N VAL A 162 -6.53 -8.09 20.11
CA VAL A 162 -6.86 -9.08 19.06
C VAL A 162 -7.06 -10.44 19.71
N PRO A 163 -8.16 -11.18 19.40
CA PRO A 163 -8.38 -12.51 19.94
C PRO A 163 -7.20 -13.48 19.70
N PRO A 164 -6.93 -14.40 20.65
CA PRO A 164 -5.89 -15.41 20.47
C PRO A 164 -6.15 -16.31 19.25
N GLY A 165 -5.08 -16.79 18.62
CA GLY A 165 -5.14 -17.64 17.44
C GLY A 165 -5.20 -16.90 16.10
N ILE A 166 -5.34 -15.57 16.08
CA ILE A 166 -5.27 -14.75 14.86
C ILE A 166 -3.83 -14.28 14.62
N PRO A 167 -3.16 -14.70 13.52
CA PRO A 167 -1.85 -14.18 13.16
C PRO A 167 -1.87 -12.66 12.94
N SER A 168 -1.15 -11.92 13.77
CA SER A 168 -1.17 -10.46 13.81
C SER A 168 0.20 -9.86 13.49
N LEU A 169 0.30 -9.17 12.36
CA LEU A 169 1.50 -8.48 11.91
C LEU A 169 1.42 -6.99 12.18
N MET A 170 2.38 -6.45 12.93
CA MET A 170 2.67 -5.02 12.98
C MET A 170 3.82 -4.68 12.03
N MET A 171 3.64 -3.67 11.18
CA MET A 171 4.75 -3.12 10.38
C MET A 171 4.84 -1.63 10.65
N LEU A 172 6.00 -1.16 11.12
CA LEU A 172 6.21 0.23 11.50
C LEU A 172 7.41 0.84 10.77
N GLY A 173 7.48 2.17 10.76
CA GLY A 173 8.67 2.90 10.37
C GLY A 173 9.53 3.22 11.59
N GLN A 174 10.85 3.26 11.41
CA GLN A 174 11.75 3.66 12.49
C GLN A 174 11.47 5.10 12.94
N PHE A 175 11.14 5.98 12.00
CA PHE A 175 10.92 7.41 12.23
C PHE A 175 9.50 7.79 11.82
N ASP A 176 8.51 7.14 12.42
CA ASP A 176 7.11 7.51 12.24
C ASP A 176 6.84 8.92 12.83
N GLU A 177 6.30 9.82 12.01
CA GLU A 177 5.95 11.20 12.38
C GLU A 177 4.79 11.26 13.39
N PHE A 178 4.11 10.13 13.64
CA PHE A 178 2.96 10.04 14.53
C PHE A 178 3.23 9.20 15.76
N GLY A 179 2.43 9.42 16.80
CA GLY A 179 2.54 8.72 18.08
C GLY A 179 3.14 9.58 19.19
N LYS A 180 3.30 8.99 20.37
CA LYS A 180 3.65 9.71 21.61
C LYS A 180 5.03 10.36 21.56
N ALA A 181 6.00 9.71 20.92
CA ALA A 181 7.39 10.20 20.87
C ALA A 181 7.70 11.02 19.61
N MET A 182 6.97 10.86 18.49
CA MET A 182 7.25 11.49 17.19
C MET A 182 8.74 11.40 16.80
N MET A 183 9.16 10.34 16.12
CA MET A 183 10.58 9.96 15.94
C MET A 183 11.29 9.51 17.22
N ARG A 184 11.58 10.42 18.16
CA ARG A 184 12.36 10.16 19.38
C ARG A 184 11.85 10.98 20.56
N ASP A 185 11.91 10.41 21.75
CA ASP A 185 11.63 11.13 23.00
C ASP A 185 12.85 11.91 23.53
N GLU A 186 12.70 12.53 24.71
CA GLU A 186 13.76 13.34 25.35
C GLU A 186 14.99 12.55 25.79
N ASN A 187 14.84 11.23 25.95
CA ASN A 187 15.91 10.31 26.32
C ASN A 187 16.54 9.63 25.09
N GLY A 188 16.12 10.03 23.88
CA GLY A 188 16.61 9.47 22.63
C GLY A 188 15.99 8.13 22.24
N ARG A 189 14.98 7.64 22.98
CA ARG A 189 14.27 6.40 22.65
C ARG A 189 13.44 6.60 21.40
N GLU A 190 13.53 5.66 20.46
CA GLU A 190 12.84 5.78 19.18
C GLU A 190 11.37 5.34 19.28
N ASN A 191 10.47 6.01 18.55
CA ASN A 191 9.03 5.81 18.69
C ASN A 191 8.58 4.37 18.41
N TRP A 192 9.25 3.67 17.50
CA TRP A 192 8.96 2.27 17.18
C TRP A 192 9.17 1.33 18.38
N GLU A 193 10.02 1.69 19.35
CA GLU A 193 10.25 0.90 20.56
C GLU A 193 9.00 0.83 21.44
N ASN A 194 8.12 1.85 21.37
CA ASN A 194 6.80 1.77 21.99
C ASN A 194 5.94 0.69 21.32
N GLY A 195 6.00 0.58 19.99
CA GLY A 195 5.30 -0.46 19.24
C GLY A 195 5.82 -1.86 19.57
N ARG A 196 7.14 -2.01 19.72
CA ARG A 196 7.76 -3.25 20.22
C ARG A 196 7.23 -3.63 21.61
N ASP A 197 7.17 -2.67 22.52
CA ASP A 197 6.70 -2.93 23.89
C ASP A 197 5.21 -3.32 23.92
N GLU A 198 4.39 -2.72 23.04
CA GLU A 198 3.00 -3.14 22.84
C GLU A 198 2.90 -4.56 22.24
N MET A 199 3.81 -4.95 21.35
CA MET A 199 3.87 -6.33 20.85
C MET A 199 4.27 -7.33 21.95
N ILE A 200 5.26 -6.98 22.80
CA ILE A 200 5.61 -7.79 23.98
C ILE A 200 4.39 -7.92 24.92
N LYS A 201 3.69 -6.81 25.18
CA LYS A 201 2.45 -6.82 25.96
C LYS A 201 1.42 -7.75 25.35
N TYR A 202 1.20 -7.69 24.03
CA TYR A 202 0.27 -8.57 23.33
C TYR A 202 0.64 -10.05 23.49
N ARG A 203 1.90 -10.41 23.27
CA ARG A 203 2.42 -11.77 23.44
C ARG A 203 2.32 -12.29 24.87
N GLY A 204 2.37 -11.39 25.86
CA GLY A 204 2.22 -11.72 27.28
C GLY A 204 0.77 -11.89 27.77
N ILE A 205 -0.24 -11.48 26.99
CA ILE A 205 -1.66 -11.62 27.38
C ILE A 205 -2.12 -13.09 27.31
N ASP A 206 -1.78 -13.80 26.24
CA ASP A 206 -2.14 -15.20 26.02
C ASP A 206 -1.05 -15.88 25.18
N SER A 207 -0.68 -17.12 25.54
CA SER A 207 0.30 -17.91 24.79
C SER A 207 -0.03 -18.07 23.29
N ASN A 208 -1.32 -18.09 22.94
CA ASN A 208 -1.84 -18.21 21.58
C ASN A 208 -1.97 -16.87 20.85
N ASN A 209 -1.50 -15.75 21.39
CA ASN A 209 -1.52 -14.45 20.70
C ASN A 209 -0.45 -14.36 19.61
N LEU A 210 -0.69 -14.88 18.40
CA LEU A 210 0.30 -15.07 17.34
C LEU A 210 0.79 -13.75 16.69
N GLY A 211 1.56 -12.95 17.43
CA GLY A 211 1.99 -11.60 17.03
C GLY A 211 3.45 -11.50 16.62
N ASN A 212 3.75 -10.74 15.56
CA ASN A 212 5.09 -10.30 15.22
C ASN A 212 5.12 -8.82 14.80
N ILE A 213 6.30 -8.21 14.89
CA ILE A 213 6.56 -6.83 14.48
C ILE A 213 7.77 -6.76 13.55
N VAL A 214 7.67 -5.92 12.51
CA VAL A 214 8.81 -5.51 11.69
C VAL A 214 8.95 -4.00 11.61
N ILE A 215 10.19 -3.52 11.62
CA ILE A 215 10.52 -2.09 11.58
C ILE A 215 11.30 -1.78 10.31
N GLU A 216 10.78 -0.88 9.48
CA GLU A 216 11.44 -0.41 8.27
C GLU A 216 12.48 0.68 8.64
N PRO A 217 13.78 0.41 8.50
CA PRO A 217 14.84 1.34 8.91
C PRO A 217 14.74 2.66 8.17
N GLY A 218 14.80 3.77 8.91
CA GLY A 218 14.76 5.12 8.36
C GLY A 218 13.42 5.59 7.78
N ALA A 219 12.45 4.69 7.55
CA ALA A 219 11.15 5.06 7.00
C ALA A 219 10.24 5.76 8.02
N GLY A 220 9.39 6.65 7.51
CA GLY A 220 8.36 7.39 8.24
C GLY A 220 6.97 6.84 7.97
N HIS A 221 5.91 7.63 8.06
CA HIS A 221 4.55 7.10 8.15
C HIS A 221 3.91 6.73 6.81
N TYR A 222 4.39 7.27 5.69
CA TYR A 222 3.57 7.36 4.47
C TYR A 222 3.94 6.35 3.37
N ALA A 223 5.18 5.86 3.36
CA ALA A 223 5.66 5.00 2.30
C ALA A 223 5.01 3.62 2.31
N TRP A 224 4.53 3.16 1.16
CA TRP A 224 4.48 1.73 0.80
C TRP A 224 5.69 1.45 -0.10
N SER A 225 6.45 0.39 0.19
CA SER A 225 7.71 0.07 -0.49
C SER A 225 7.72 -1.38 -0.96
N ASP A 226 8.58 -1.70 -1.92
CA ASP A 226 8.79 -3.08 -2.39
C ASP A 226 9.22 -4.01 -1.24
N ARG A 227 9.95 -3.48 -0.25
CA ARG A 227 10.32 -4.21 0.97
C ARG A 227 9.08 -4.59 1.79
N ASN A 228 8.17 -3.63 2.00
CA ASN A 228 6.89 -3.88 2.67
C ASN A 228 6.06 -4.92 1.90
N ALA A 229 5.97 -4.78 0.58
CA ALA A 229 5.23 -5.69 -0.29
C ALA A 229 5.79 -7.12 -0.26
N ALA A 230 7.12 -7.28 -0.36
CA ALA A 230 7.77 -8.58 -0.31
C ALA A 230 7.55 -9.29 1.04
N TYR A 231 7.68 -8.57 2.15
CA TYR A 231 7.46 -9.15 3.47
C TYR A 231 5.99 -9.55 3.68
N LEU A 232 5.04 -8.66 3.35
CA LEU A 232 3.61 -8.98 3.46
C LEU A 232 3.20 -10.12 2.52
N ALA A 233 3.74 -10.17 1.30
CA ALA A 233 3.49 -11.28 0.36
C ALA A 233 3.95 -12.63 0.93
N LEU A 234 5.11 -12.68 1.59
CA LEU A 234 5.54 -13.88 2.31
C LEU A 234 4.57 -14.20 3.46
N TYR A 235 4.24 -13.22 4.29
CA TYR A 235 3.32 -13.38 5.41
C TYR A 235 1.93 -13.89 4.98
N LEU A 236 1.33 -13.32 3.93
CA LEU A 236 0.05 -13.72 3.38
C LEU A 236 0.06 -15.18 2.93
N ARG A 237 1.10 -15.61 2.23
CA ARG A 237 1.24 -17.02 1.81
C ARG A 237 1.31 -17.96 3.00
N LYS A 238 2.08 -17.61 4.04
CA LYS A 238 2.18 -18.43 5.26
C LYS A 238 0.85 -18.49 6.02
N ALA A 239 0.20 -17.33 6.20
CA ALA A 239 -1.09 -17.22 6.86
C ALA A 239 -2.18 -18.02 6.13
N ALA A 240 -2.29 -17.87 4.81
CA ALA A 240 -3.25 -18.59 3.99
C ALA A 240 -3.05 -20.11 4.07
N LYS A 241 -1.81 -20.61 3.93
CA LYS A 241 -1.51 -22.04 4.03
C LYS A 241 -1.81 -22.63 5.41
N ALA A 242 -1.49 -21.88 6.47
CA ALA A 242 -1.67 -22.35 7.84
C ALA A 242 -3.15 -22.37 8.25
N ARG A 243 -3.93 -21.35 7.87
CA ARG A 243 -5.27 -21.10 8.40
C ARG A 243 -6.40 -21.56 7.46
N ILE A 244 -6.19 -21.59 6.15
CA ILE A 244 -7.29 -21.84 5.20
C ILE A 244 -7.43 -23.34 4.90
N GLY A 245 -8.68 -23.83 4.98
CA GLY A 245 -9.11 -25.17 4.59
C GLY A 245 -8.99 -25.47 3.10
N ALA A 246 -9.36 -26.69 2.73
CA ALA A 246 -9.74 -26.96 1.34
C ALA A 246 -11.08 -26.26 1.09
N ILE A 247 -11.18 -25.55 -0.03
CA ILE A 247 -12.40 -24.85 -0.47
C ILE A 247 -12.80 -25.43 -1.81
N THR A 248 -14.07 -25.77 -1.95
CA THR A 248 -14.67 -26.41 -3.13
C THR A 248 -15.42 -25.40 -4.00
N GLY A 249 -15.88 -24.29 -3.42
CA GLY A 249 -16.53 -23.17 -4.12
C GLY A 249 -18.06 -23.22 -4.11
N ASP A 250 -18.67 -24.24 -3.48
CA ASP A 250 -20.11 -24.38 -3.29
C ASP A 250 -20.57 -24.06 -1.86
N GLU A 251 -19.65 -23.62 -1.00
CA GLU A 251 -19.94 -23.35 0.40
C GLU A 251 -20.98 -22.24 0.55
N THR A 252 -22.00 -22.49 1.39
CA THR A 252 -23.08 -21.55 1.69
C THR A 252 -23.05 -21.03 3.11
N ALA A 253 -22.16 -21.58 3.95
CA ALA A 253 -22.00 -21.20 5.35
C ALA A 253 -20.58 -20.64 5.57
N PRO A 254 -20.41 -19.67 6.49
CA PRO A 254 -19.11 -19.08 6.73
C PRO A 254 -18.05 -20.11 7.13
N ILE A 255 -16.91 -20.10 6.43
CA ILE A 255 -15.84 -21.08 6.59
C ILE A 255 -14.93 -20.67 7.75
N GLN A 256 -14.82 -21.54 8.74
CA GLN A 256 -13.93 -21.32 9.87
C GLN A 256 -12.47 -21.59 9.50
N CYS A 257 -11.57 -20.74 10.01
CA CYS A 257 -10.14 -20.91 9.88
C CYS A 257 -9.64 -22.05 10.78
N LYS A 258 -8.70 -22.84 10.26
CA LYS A 258 -7.98 -23.88 11.02
C LYS A 258 -7.23 -23.28 12.20
N PRO A 259 -7.28 -23.87 13.40
CA PRO A 259 -6.43 -23.43 14.50
C PRO A 259 -4.95 -23.60 14.16
N ILE A 260 -4.10 -22.81 14.80
CA ILE A 260 -2.63 -22.96 14.75
C ILE A 260 -2.16 -23.44 16.11
N ASP A 261 -1.34 -24.49 16.12
CA ASP A 261 -0.56 -24.85 17.29
C ASP A 261 0.60 -23.88 17.44
N VAL A 262 0.63 -23.10 18.54
CA VAL A 262 1.71 -22.15 18.81
C VAL A 262 3.09 -22.83 18.81
N ALA A 263 3.17 -24.10 19.22
CA ALA A 263 4.41 -24.85 19.30
C ALA A 263 4.98 -25.23 17.93
N SER A 264 4.19 -25.17 16.85
CA SER A 264 4.66 -25.42 15.49
C SER A 264 5.42 -24.24 14.89
N GLY A 265 5.35 -23.07 15.51
CA GLY A 265 5.94 -21.83 15.01
C GLY A 265 7.42 -21.65 15.34
N TRP A 266 7.94 -20.52 14.90
CA TRP A 266 9.27 -20.01 15.20
C TRP A 266 9.17 -18.75 16.05
N LEU A 267 10.22 -18.47 16.81
CA LEU A 267 10.32 -17.27 17.65
C LEU A 267 11.53 -16.43 17.22
N THR A 268 11.35 -15.10 17.23
CA THR A 268 12.43 -14.12 17.04
C THR A 268 12.50 -13.16 18.21
N ASP A 269 13.71 -12.74 18.53
CA ASP A 269 13.95 -11.73 19.54
C ASP A 269 13.38 -10.37 19.12
N LEU A 270 12.84 -9.64 20.10
CA LEU A 270 12.31 -8.28 19.93
C LEU A 270 13.33 -7.20 20.36
N THR A 271 14.51 -7.57 20.86
CA THR A 271 15.66 -6.67 21.06
C THR A 271 16.34 -6.29 19.74
N ILE A 272 15.59 -5.73 18.79
CA ILE A 272 15.95 -5.54 17.37
C ILE A 272 17.35 -4.94 17.11
N LYS A 273 17.83 -4.02 17.96
CA LYS A 273 19.16 -3.38 17.80
C LYS A 273 20.32 -4.17 18.43
N ALA A 274 20.03 -5.11 19.31
CA ALA A 274 21.01 -5.84 20.12
C ALA A 274 20.51 -7.26 20.36
N THR A 275 20.18 -7.98 19.27
CA THR A 275 19.61 -9.34 19.31
C THR A 275 20.40 -10.23 20.26
N GLU A 276 19.73 -10.70 21.31
CA GLU A 276 20.32 -11.54 22.36
C GLU A 276 20.14 -13.02 22.04
N HIS A 277 19.03 -13.37 21.37
CA HIS A 277 18.68 -14.74 21.02
C HIS A 277 18.51 -14.92 19.50
N ALA A 278 19.14 -15.95 18.95
CA ALA A 278 18.94 -16.32 17.56
C ALA A 278 17.51 -16.84 17.31
N PRO A 279 16.94 -16.64 16.10
CA PRO A 279 15.67 -17.25 15.75
C PRO A 279 15.73 -18.77 15.87
N ALA A 280 14.68 -19.37 16.43
CA ALA A 280 14.60 -20.81 16.63
C ALA A 280 13.15 -21.32 16.59
N PRO A 281 12.92 -22.63 16.35
CA PRO A 281 11.62 -23.24 16.59
C PRO A 281 11.14 -22.99 18.02
N TYR A 282 9.82 -22.91 18.23
CA TYR A 282 9.23 -22.58 19.52
C TYR A 282 9.77 -23.42 20.69
N GLY A 283 10.01 -24.72 20.47
CA GLY A 283 10.54 -25.64 21.47
C GLY A 283 12.00 -25.38 21.87
N GLU A 284 12.79 -24.82 20.97
CA GLU A 284 14.25 -24.66 21.09
C GLU A 284 14.68 -23.21 21.38
N TYR A 285 13.74 -22.26 21.35
CA TYR A 285 14.03 -20.86 21.60
C TYR A 285 14.54 -20.63 23.03
N ALA A 286 15.73 -20.05 23.13
CA ALA A 286 16.44 -19.87 24.40
C ALA A 286 15.97 -18.68 25.24
N GLY A 287 15.25 -17.72 24.62
CA GLY A 287 14.72 -16.53 25.30
C GLY A 287 13.32 -16.73 25.88
N ASP A 288 12.78 -15.67 26.48
CA ASP A 288 11.40 -15.66 26.98
C ASP A 288 10.38 -15.64 25.83
N LYS A 289 9.62 -16.73 25.69
CA LYS A 289 8.63 -16.95 24.62
C LYS A 289 7.46 -15.95 24.68
N ALA A 290 7.15 -15.41 25.85
CA ALA A 290 6.12 -14.39 26.04
C ALA A 290 6.60 -12.98 25.63
N ARG A 291 7.91 -12.81 25.41
CA ARG A 291 8.55 -11.55 24.99
C ARG A 291 9.19 -11.65 23.60
N ALA A 292 8.87 -12.70 22.85
CA ALA A 292 9.37 -12.95 21.50
C ALA A 292 8.25 -12.80 20.46
N GLY A 293 8.61 -12.37 19.25
CA GLY A 293 7.72 -12.38 18.10
C GLY A 293 7.48 -13.82 17.64
N TRP A 294 6.23 -14.16 17.29
CA TRP A 294 5.86 -15.48 16.78
C TRP A 294 5.69 -15.46 15.27
N LEU A 295 6.28 -16.46 14.58
CA LEU A 295 6.24 -16.58 13.12
C LEU A 295 5.90 -18.01 12.70
N PHE A 296 5.37 -18.16 11.49
CA PHE A 296 4.92 -19.46 10.98
C PHE A 296 6.06 -20.48 10.82
N ASP A 297 7.22 -20.04 10.35
CA ASP A 297 8.35 -20.92 10.07
C ASP A 297 9.69 -20.16 10.02
N ARG A 298 10.76 -20.91 9.76
CA ARG A 298 12.13 -20.41 9.62
C ARG A 298 12.28 -19.35 8.54
N GLU A 299 11.64 -19.54 7.37
CA GLU A 299 11.80 -18.62 6.25
C GLU A 299 11.30 -17.23 6.63
N LEU A 300 10.14 -17.13 7.28
CA LEU A 300 9.62 -15.86 7.75
C LEU A 300 10.44 -15.29 8.91
N ALA A 301 10.98 -16.14 9.79
CA ALA A 301 11.88 -15.72 10.86
C ALA A 301 13.17 -15.09 10.31
N ASP A 302 13.82 -15.75 9.35
CA ASP A 302 15.02 -15.25 8.68
C ASP A 302 14.72 -13.95 7.91
N ALA A 303 13.57 -13.88 7.21
CA ALA A 303 13.11 -12.66 6.55
C ALA A 303 12.88 -11.50 7.52
N THR A 304 12.40 -11.78 8.74
CA THR A 304 12.20 -10.79 9.80
C THR A 304 13.51 -10.22 10.30
N MET A 305 14.52 -11.06 10.51
CA MET A 305 15.87 -10.59 10.88
C MET A 305 16.50 -9.75 9.75
N ALA A 306 16.34 -10.18 8.50
CA ALA A 306 16.79 -9.42 7.34
C ALA A 306 16.05 -8.07 7.20
N TYR A 307 14.77 -8.01 7.59
CA TYR A 307 13.97 -6.78 7.55
C TYR A 307 14.51 -5.67 8.47
N HIS A 308 15.23 -6.03 9.52
CA HIS A 308 15.80 -5.07 10.46
C HIS A 308 17.23 -4.61 10.11
N GLN A 309 17.83 -5.16 9.04
CA GLN A 309 19.15 -4.71 8.61
C GLN A 309 19.10 -3.23 8.19
N GLY A 310 20.01 -2.43 8.77
CA GLY A 310 20.13 -0.99 8.51
C GLY A 310 19.72 -0.08 9.66
N MET A 311 19.12 -0.60 10.74
CA MET A 311 18.65 0.18 11.90
C MET A 311 19.74 0.99 12.63
N THR A 312 21.02 0.65 12.44
CA THR A 312 22.19 1.24 13.12
C THR A 312 23.07 2.12 12.23
N LYS A 313 22.75 2.27 10.94
CA LYS A 313 23.50 3.15 10.00
C LYS A 313 23.36 4.63 10.38
N LYS A 314 24.16 5.55 9.84
CA LYS A 314 24.07 6.99 10.15
C LYS A 314 22.76 7.60 9.61
N ASP A 315 22.21 8.58 10.34
CA ASP A 315 21.06 9.37 9.89
C ASP A 315 21.46 10.26 8.70
N GLN A 316 20.52 10.50 7.78
CA GLN A 316 20.56 11.53 6.74
C GLN A 316 19.14 12.05 6.50
N PHE A 317 19.00 13.25 5.94
CA PHE A 317 17.69 13.89 5.80
C PHE A 317 17.50 14.55 4.45
N ILE A 318 16.25 14.56 4.00
CA ILE A 318 15.82 15.29 2.81
C ILE A 318 14.94 16.47 3.24
N ARG A 319 15.02 17.57 2.48
CA ARG A 319 14.11 18.71 2.54
C ARG A 319 13.67 19.12 1.14
N TRP A 320 12.52 19.76 1.04
CA TRP A 320 12.03 20.39 -0.19
C TRP A 320 12.55 21.83 -0.29
N THR A 321 12.95 22.29 -1.48
CA THR A 321 13.28 23.71 -1.72
C THR A 321 12.16 24.46 -2.45
N ASP A 322 11.02 23.82 -2.67
CA ASP A 322 9.86 24.37 -3.35
C ASP A 322 9.17 25.50 -2.53
N LEU A 323 8.50 26.43 -3.22
CA LEU A 323 7.84 27.60 -2.60
C LEU A 323 6.68 27.18 -1.67
N GLY A 324 6.60 27.82 -0.49
CA GLY A 324 5.51 27.62 0.49
C GLY A 324 5.75 26.53 1.54
N VAL A 325 6.95 25.96 1.58
CA VAL A 325 7.37 24.90 2.50
C VAL A 325 7.93 25.54 3.79
N ASP A 326 7.21 25.46 4.91
CA ASP A 326 7.73 25.86 6.23
C ASP A 326 8.71 24.81 6.76
N GLU A 327 9.99 25.18 6.91
CA GLU A 327 11.04 24.30 7.46
C GLU A 327 10.79 23.89 8.92
N ASN A 328 9.93 24.61 9.64
CA ASN A 328 9.51 24.27 11.01
C ASN A 328 8.27 23.37 11.06
N ALA A 329 7.54 23.23 9.94
CA ALA A 329 6.36 22.39 9.90
C ALA A 329 6.75 20.92 9.86
N GLN A 330 6.12 20.11 10.71
CA GLN A 330 6.33 18.66 10.73
C GLN A 330 5.86 17.96 9.44
N ARG A 331 4.99 18.62 8.66
CA ARG A 331 4.51 18.14 7.36
C ARG A 331 4.72 19.26 6.35
N PHE A 332 5.24 18.91 5.18
CA PHE A 332 5.49 19.89 4.12
C PHE A 332 4.26 20.05 3.23
N PHE A 333 3.75 21.27 3.18
CA PHE A 333 2.61 21.66 2.37
C PHE A 333 3.14 22.51 1.22
N PHE A 334 2.83 22.14 -0.02
CA PHE A 334 3.03 23.03 -1.14
C PHE A 334 1.87 24.03 -1.16
N GLU A 335 2.15 25.33 -1.04
CA GLU A 335 1.11 26.38 -1.07
C GLU A 335 0.42 26.44 -2.43
N SER A 336 1.18 26.23 -3.51
CA SER A 336 0.67 26.12 -4.87
C SER A 336 1.52 25.16 -5.69
N LEU A 337 0.90 24.55 -6.71
CA LEU A 337 1.62 23.79 -7.73
C LEU A 337 1.96 24.72 -8.88
N LYS A 338 3.24 24.82 -9.23
CA LYS A 338 3.68 25.58 -10.41
C LYS A 338 3.63 24.67 -11.64
N TRP A 339 2.67 24.91 -12.51
CA TRP A 339 2.54 24.20 -13.78
C TRP A 339 3.65 24.59 -14.75
N VAL A 340 4.14 23.61 -15.52
CA VAL A 340 5.18 23.78 -16.54
C VAL A 340 4.75 23.10 -17.84
N GLY A 341 5.34 23.53 -18.95
CA GLY A 341 5.15 22.88 -20.26
C GLY A 341 3.70 22.81 -20.71
N ASP A 342 3.12 21.61 -20.67
CA ASP A 342 1.74 21.32 -21.09
C ASP A 342 0.66 21.90 -20.17
N GLY A 343 1.05 22.50 -19.03
CA GLY A 343 0.12 23.03 -18.04
C GLY A 343 -0.56 21.96 -17.19
N GLN A 344 -0.10 20.72 -17.27
CA GLN A 344 -0.56 19.58 -16.48
C GLN A 344 0.59 18.90 -15.73
N THR A 345 1.81 19.33 -16.00
CA THR A 345 3.05 18.86 -15.41
C THR A 345 3.56 19.86 -14.38
N PHE A 346 4.18 19.36 -13.31
CA PHE A 346 4.90 20.13 -12.30
C PHE A 346 6.18 19.39 -11.88
N GLU A 347 7.06 20.10 -11.19
CA GLU A 347 8.38 19.63 -10.78
C GLU A 347 8.58 19.80 -9.28
N PHE A 348 9.36 18.90 -8.69
CA PHE A 348 9.78 18.97 -7.29
C PHE A 348 11.30 19.17 -7.18
N HIS A 349 11.72 19.80 -6.09
CA HIS A 349 13.14 20.10 -5.87
C HIS A 349 13.60 19.61 -4.49
N PRO A 350 13.70 18.29 -4.28
CA PRO A 350 14.24 17.76 -3.04
C PRO A 350 15.77 17.85 -3.03
N VAL A 351 16.34 18.17 -1.86
CA VAL A 351 17.79 18.20 -1.63
C VAL A 351 18.11 17.54 -0.29
N TYR A 352 19.34 17.08 -0.13
CA TYR A 352 19.80 16.67 1.19
C TYR A 352 19.86 17.88 2.12
N ALA A 353 19.44 17.68 3.37
CA ALA A 353 19.62 18.68 4.39
C ALA A 353 21.09 18.69 4.84
N GLU A 354 21.64 19.88 5.05
CA GLU A 354 23.01 20.06 5.54
C GLU A 354 23.09 19.99 7.07
N ARG A 355 21.94 20.07 7.75
CA ARG A 355 21.83 20.09 9.21
C ARG A 355 20.66 19.24 9.70
N TYR A 356 20.79 18.73 10.91
CA TYR A 356 19.67 18.14 11.65
C TYR A 356 18.56 19.18 11.84
N ARG A 357 17.29 18.75 11.76
CA ARG A 357 16.17 19.63 12.05
C ARG A 357 16.22 20.11 13.49
N LYS A 358 15.87 21.37 13.72
CA LYS A 358 15.73 21.93 15.05
C LYS A 358 14.52 21.30 15.74
N THR A 359 14.65 21.04 17.04
CA THR A 359 13.51 20.66 17.86
C THR A 359 12.52 21.84 17.94
N PRO A 360 11.21 21.63 17.71
CA PRO A 360 10.23 22.71 17.84
C PRO A 360 10.26 23.36 19.23
N LYS A 361 10.19 24.69 19.28
CA LYS A 361 10.27 25.49 20.53
C LYS A 361 9.20 25.15 21.56
N THR A 362 8.09 24.57 21.13
CA THR A 362 6.95 24.19 21.96
C THR A 362 7.18 22.89 22.75
N GLY A 363 8.34 22.23 22.61
CA GLY A 363 8.66 20.93 23.24
C GLY A 363 7.87 19.74 22.65
N THR A 364 6.96 20.02 21.73
CA THR A 364 6.07 19.08 21.03
C THR A 364 6.54 18.92 19.59
N GLY A 365 7.07 17.74 19.25
CA GLY A 365 7.47 17.39 17.89
C GLY A 365 8.74 16.57 17.76
N PRO A 366 9.19 16.32 16.52
CA PRO A 366 10.27 15.39 16.23
C PRO A 366 11.58 15.84 16.90
N ARG A 367 12.21 14.90 17.60
CA ARG A 367 13.52 15.10 18.23
C ARG A 367 14.59 14.31 17.49
N TRP A 368 15.78 14.89 17.43
CA TRP A 368 16.96 14.29 16.80
C TRP A 368 18.12 14.29 17.78
N ALA A 369 19.09 13.40 17.57
CA ALA A 369 20.22 13.24 18.49
C ALA A 369 21.02 14.53 18.69
N THR A 370 21.20 15.33 17.64
CA THR A 370 22.01 16.56 17.65
C THR A 370 21.31 17.68 16.86
N PRO A 371 20.21 18.28 17.37
CA PRO A 371 19.40 19.25 16.61
C PRO A 371 20.21 20.47 16.14
N GLY A 372 20.13 20.80 14.86
CA GLY A 372 20.82 21.95 14.26
C GLY A 372 22.31 21.74 13.91
N GLU A 373 22.93 20.66 14.38
CA GLU A 373 24.31 20.31 14.01
C GLU A 373 24.41 19.90 12.53
N PRO A 374 25.60 19.99 11.89
CA PRO A 374 25.81 19.45 10.55
C PRO A 374 25.46 17.97 10.46
N VAL A 375 24.84 17.57 9.35
CA VAL A 375 24.55 16.18 9.02
C VAL A 375 25.13 15.84 7.66
N GLY A 376 25.79 14.69 7.55
CA GLY A 376 26.24 14.17 6.27
C GLY A 376 25.12 13.43 5.53
N HIS A 377 25.39 13.00 4.31
CA HIS A 377 24.46 12.21 3.53
C HIS A 377 25.21 11.28 2.58
N SER A 378 24.49 10.26 2.09
CA SER A 378 24.97 9.38 1.02
C SER A 378 25.14 10.11 -0.31
N GLN A 379 25.82 9.47 -1.26
CA GLN A 379 25.84 9.92 -2.66
C GLN A 379 24.68 9.34 -3.50
N ALA A 380 23.79 8.56 -2.87
CA ALA A 380 22.62 8.03 -3.55
C ALA A 380 21.70 9.17 -4.03
N PRO A 381 21.09 9.04 -5.22
CA PRO A 381 20.18 10.05 -5.72
C PRO A 381 18.94 10.15 -4.83
N ILE A 382 18.37 11.36 -4.75
CA ILE A 382 17.03 11.52 -4.19
C ILE A 382 16.02 11.24 -5.28
N LEU A 383 15.12 10.30 -5.00
CA LEU A 383 14.01 9.94 -5.86
C LEU A 383 12.73 10.51 -5.26
N VAL A 384 11.74 10.80 -6.10
CA VAL A 384 10.38 11.13 -5.67
C VAL A 384 9.47 10.01 -6.12
N ARG A 385 8.44 9.70 -5.33
CA ARG A 385 7.31 8.86 -5.73
C ARG A 385 5.98 9.44 -5.26
N THR A 386 4.91 9.09 -5.97
CA THR A 386 3.54 9.37 -5.54
C THR A 386 3.12 8.39 -4.47
N VAL A 387 2.53 8.92 -3.39
CA VAL A 387 1.90 8.13 -2.32
C VAL A 387 0.37 8.19 -2.43
N GLY A 388 -0.16 9.34 -2.83
CA GLY A 388 -1.59 9.62 -2.91
C GLY A 388 -1.92 10.59 -4.04
N GLY A 389 -3.06 10.39 -4.69
CA GLY A 389 -3.59 11.25 -5.76
C GLY A 389 -3.25 10.79 -7.19
N PRO A 390 -3.75 11.53 -8.21
CA PRO A 390 -3.74 11.16 -9.63
C PRO A 390 -2.50 11.69 -10.36
N TYR A 391 -1.33 11.11 -10.08
CA TYR A 391 -0.07 11.57 -10.67
C TYR A 391 0.73 10.43 -11.27
N VAL A 392 1.44 10.73 -12.35
CA VAL A 392 2.39 9.83 -13.00
C VAL A 392 3.73 10.53 -13.18
N ALA A 393 4.83 9.82 -12.93
CA ALA A 393 6.16 10.33 -13.22
C ALA A 393 6.36 10.43 -14.75
N VAL A 394 6.85 11.57 -15.21
CA VAL A 394 7.19 11.83 -16.63
C VAL A 394 8.65 12.23 -16.82
N GLY A 395 9.44 12.17 -15.74
CA GLY A 395 10.87 12.43 -15.71
C GLY A 395 11.39 12.47 -14.28
N PRO A 396 12.71 12.64 -14.08
CA PRO A 396 13.28 12.85 -12.76
C PRO A 396 12.62 14.05 -12.08
N ASN A 397 12.04 13.82 -10.89
CA ASN A 397 11.30 14.83 -10.11
C ASN A 397 10.16 15.54 -10.86
N ARG A 398 9.70 15.00 -11.99
CA ARG A 398 8.67 15.61 -12.83
C ARG A 398 7.43 14.74 -12.89
N TYR A 399 6.30 15.34 -12.58
CA TYR A 399 5.02 14.64 -12.42
C TYR A 399 3.93 15.31 -13.24
N ARG A 400 3.12 14.51 -13.92
CA ARG A 400 1.95 14.95 -14.65
C ARG A 400 0.69 14.42 -13.99
N MET A 401 -0.39 15.19 -14.09
CA MET A 401 -1.73 14.69 -13.76
C MET A 401 -2.09 13.48 -14.62
N LYS A 402 -2.53 12.39 -13.98
CA LYS A 402 -3.09 11.21 -14.63
C LYS A 402 -4.12 10.58 -13.69
N PHE A 403 -5.40 10.69 -14.06
CA PHE A 403 -6.47 10.09 -13.26
C PHE A 403 -6.61 8.60 -13.56
N ASP A 404 -7.09 7.86 -12.57
CA ASP A 404 -7.35 6.42 -12.66
C ASP A 404 -8.60 6.06 -11.83
N ALA A 405 -8.94 4.76 -11.78
CA ALA A 405 -10.09 4.27 -11.02
C ALA A 405 -10.07 4.64 -9.54
N LEU A 406 -8.87 4.67 -8.93
CA LEU A 406 -8.66 4.86 -7.50
C LEU A 406 -8.37 6.32 -7.14
N SER A 407 -8.14 7.18 -8.14
CA SER A 407 -8.04 8.63 -8.03
C SER A 407 -8.74 9.26 -9.23
N PRO A 408 -10.09 9.24 -9.25
CA PRO A 408 -10.88 9.61 -10.42
C PRO A 408 -10.96 11.13 -10.61
N ALA A 409 -11.25 11.55 -11.84
CA ALA A 409 -11.27 12.95 -12.27
C ALA A 409 -12.37 13.82 -11.61
N ILE A 410 -13.29 13.21 -10.87
CA ILE A 410 -14.37 13.89 -10.14
C ILE A 410 -14.02 14.23 -8.68
N ASN A 411 -12.96 13.63 -8.14
CA ASN A 411 -12.66 13.75 -6.71
C ASN A 411 -11.72 14.92 -6.45
N SER A 412 -12.15 15.82 -5.57
CA SER A 412 -11.21 16.74 -4.92
C SER A 412 -10.42 15.99 -3.85
N GLY A 413 -9.14 16.31 -3.73
CA GLY A 413 -8.27 15.54 -2.85
C GLY A 413 -7.03 16.30 -2.44
N ARG A 414 -6.13 15.56 -1.82
CA ARG A 414 -4.81 16.05 -1.48
C ARG A 414 -3.77 15.10 -2.03
N GLY A 415 -2.99 15.57 -2.99
CA GLY A 415 -1.84 14.84 -3.49
C GLY A 415 -0.81 14.67 -2.39
N THR A 416 -0.24 13.47 -2.29
CA THR A 416 0.82 13.13 -1.35
C THR A 416 1.97 12.50 -2.10
N PHE A 417 3.17 12.98 -1.83
CA PHE A 417 4.43 12.58 -2.45
C PHE A 417 5.43 12.26 -1.37
N LEU A 418 6.45 11.51 -1.76
CA LEU A 418 7.55 11.16 -0.91
C LEU A 418 8.84 11.36 -1.69
N ALA A 419 9.69 12.26 -1.23
CA ALA A 419 11.10 12.24 -1.62
C ALA A 419 11.83 11.26 -0.70
N TYR A 420 12.66 10.40 -1.27
CA TYR A 420 13.39 9.39 -0.53
C TYR A 420 14.76 9.13 -1.15
N SER A 421 15.65 8.59 -0.33
CA SER A 421 16.94 8.05 -0.76
C SER A 421 17.14 6.70 -0.07
N GLU A 422 17.61 5.71 -0.84
CA GLU A 422 17.95 4.37 -0.34
C GLU A 422 19.15 4.38 0.63
N GLY A 423 19.94 5.46 0.61
CA GLY A 423 21.20 5.53 1.32
C GLY A 423 22.29 4.63 0.73
N ASP A 424 23.25 4.24 1.56
CA ASP A 424 24.41 3.47 1.14
C ASP A 424 24.94 2.59 2.30
N ALA A 425 26.21 2.20 2.28
CA ALA A 425 26.82 1.40 3.34
C ALA A 425 26.85 2.15 4.69
N ASP A 426 27.02 3.47 4.67
CA ASP A 426 27.19 4.31 5.86
C ASP A 426 25.88 4.93 6.32
N TYR A 427 25.04 5.37 5.38
CA TYR A 427 23.80 6.09 5.65
C TYR A 427 22.58 5.22 5.41
N ARG A 428 21.59 5.31 6.30
CA ARG A 428 20.32 4.60 6.17
C ARG A 428 19.40 5.23 5.12
N TYR A 429 18.37 4.50 4.73
CA TYR A 429 17.22 5.04 4.00
C TYR A 429 16.66 6.29 4.69
N THR A 430 16.22 7.29 3.93
CA THR A 430 15.57 8.49 4.47
C THR A 430 14.43 8.93 3.56
N GLU A 431 13.39 9.51 4.15
CA GLU A 431 12.25 10.02 3.40
C GLU A 431 11.68 11.30 3.98
N VAL A 432 10.97 12.04 3.13
CA VAL A 432 10.21 13.21 3.54
C VAL A 432 8.92 13.30 2.73
N VAL A 433 7.79 13.44 3.43
CA VAL A 433 6.48 13.62 2.81
C VAL A 433 6.34 15.04 2.27
N GLY A 434 5.76 15.18 1.08
CA GLY A 434 5.31 16.45 0.50
C GLY A 434 3.84 16.33 0.13
N MET A 435 3.06 17.38 0.31
CA MET A 435 1.61 17.30 0.09
C MET A 435 1.06 18.57 -0.54
N THR A 436 0.19 18.41 -1.54
CA THR A 436 -0.45 19.54 -2.23
C THR A 436 -1.47 20.24 -1.33
N PRO A 437 -2.04 21.38 -1.76
CA PRO A 437 -3.17 22.00 -1.08
C PRO A 437 -4.32 21.00 -0.88
N ARG A 438 -5.06 21.17 0.20
CA ARG A 438 -6.29 20.41 0.44
C ARG A 438 -7.35 20.80 -0.59
N ASN A 439 -8.24 19.86 -0.90
CA ASN A 439 -9.36 20.05 -1.81
C ASN A 439 -8.93 20.48 -3.23
N PHE A 440 -7.75 20.05 -3.66
CA PHE A 440 -7.32 20.22 -5.05
C PHE A 440 -8.32 19.48 -5.95
N ALA A 441 -9.05 20.23 -6.77
CA ALA A 441 -10.15 19.76 -7.61
C ALA A 441 -9.89 20.04 -9.12
N GLY A 442 -8.61 20.12 -9.50
CA GLY A 442 -8.19 20.49 -10.84
C GLY A 442 -7.99 21.99 -11.05
N ILE A 443 -7.91 22.40 -12.32
CA ILE A 443 -7.76 23.79 -12.75
C ILE A 443 -9.14 24.45 -12.75
N THR A 444 -9.32 25.47 -11.90
CA THR A 444 -10.60 26.17 -11.74
C THR A 444 -10.68 27.51 -12.49
N SER A 445 -9.57 27.96 -13.07
CA SER A 445 -9.45 29.21 -13.84
C SER A 445 -9.30 28.95 -15.35
N GLY A 446 -9.56 29.97 -16.17
CA GLY A 446 -9.42 29.90 -17.63
C GLY A 446 -10.71 29.62 -18.39
N LYS A 447 -10.58 29.32 -19.69
CA LYS A 447 -11.72 29.01 -20.56
C LYS A 447 -12.37 27.68 -20.16
N GLU A 448 -13.70 27.62 -20.17
CA GLU A 448 -14.45 26.38 -20.01
C GLU A 448 -14.32 25.47 -21.23
N GLN A 449 -14.49 24.17 -21.00
CA GLN A 449 -14.44 23.15 -22.03
C GLN A 449 -15.37 21.98 -21.70
N THR A 450 -15.80 21.30 -22.75
CA THR A 450 -16.67 20.13 -22.67
C THR A 450 -16.04 18.95 -23.40
N ILE A 451 -16.46 17.72 -23.03
CA ILE A 451 -16.03 16.48 -23.67
C ILE A 451 -17.21 15.89 -24.42
N ALA A 452 -17.03 15.59 -25.70
CA ALA A 452 -17.94 14.75 -26.47
C ALA A 452 -17.35 13.34 -26.52
N PHE A 453 -18.06 12.33 -25.98
CA PHE A 453 -17.63 10.94 -26.00
C PHE A 453 -18.67 10.11 -26.77
N PRO A 454 -18.43 9.78 -28.06
CA PRO A 454 -19.35 8.95 -28.86
C PRO A 454 -19.46 7.53 -28.29
N PRO A 455 -20.60 6.83 -28.49
CA PRO A 455 -20.78 5.45 -28.03
C PRO A 455 -19.64 4.53 -28.49
N VAL A 456 -19.03 3.81 -27.54
CA VAL A 456 -17.90 2.91 -27.82
C VAL A 456 -18.35 1.62 -28.53
N GLY A 457 -19.57 1.15 -28.25
CA GLY A 457 -20.06 -0.16 -28.69
C GLY A 457 -19.58 -1.30 -27.79
N ASP A 458 -20.07 -2.52 -28.04
CA ASP A 458 -19.75 -3.69 -27.22
C ASP A 458 -18.34 -4.23 -27.51
N LEU A 459 -17.64 -4.65 -26.45
CA LEU A 459 -16.42 -5.44 -26.53
C LEU A 459 -16.78 -6.92 -26.73
N ARG A 460 -16.04 -7.61 -27.59
CA ARG A 460 -16.17 -9.07 -27.74
C ARG A 460 -15.00 -9.77 -27.07
N VAL A 461 -15.26 -10.94 -26.46
CA VAL A 461 -14.20 -11.76 -25.82
C VAL A 461 -13.11 -12.18 -26.82
N ASP A 462 -13.49 -12.44 -28.07
CA ASP A 462 -12.59 -12.77 -29.19
C ASP A 462 -12.19 -11.54 -30.03
N GLY A 463 -12.62 -10.35 -29.61
CA GLY A 463 -12.47 -9.10 -30.36
C GLY A 463 -11.12 -8.42 -30.16
N GLY A 464 -10.75 -7.58 -31.12
CA GLY A 464 -9.62 -6.66 -31.00
C GLY A 464 -9.95 -5.41 -30.16
N PRO A 465 -8.94 -4.58 -29.85
CA PRO A 465 -9.14 -3.29 -29.18
C PRO A 465 -10.08 -2.36 -29.95
N ILE A 466 -10.90 -1.58 -29.23
CA ILE A 466 -11.79 -0.56 -29.79
C ILE A 466 -11.19 0.83 -29.56
N ALA A 467 -10.98 1.59 -30.64
CA ALA A 467 -10.48 2.96 -30.53
C ALA A 467 -11.49 3.89 -29.85
N LEU A 468 -11.05 4.60 -28.81
CA LEU A 468 -11.87 5.60 -28.12
C LEU A 468 -11.71 6.97 -28.80
N LYS A 469 -12.84 7.60 -29.11
CA LYS A 469 -12.90 8.79 -29.98
C LYS A 469 -13.50 10.02 -29.29
N ALA A 470 -13.31 10.14 -27.98
CA ALA A 470 -13.71 11.35 -27.27
C ALA A 470 -12.88 12.56 -27.72
N THR A 471 -13.52 13.71 -27.77
CA THR A 471 -12.91 14.99 -28.15
C THR A 471 -13.27 16.06 -27.14
N SER A 472 -12.41 17.08 -27.03
CA SER A 472 -12.72 18.31 -26.28
C SER A 472 -12.86 19.49 -27.22
N ASP A 473 -13.84 20.36 -26.95
CA ASP A 473 -14.07 21.62 -27.68
C ASP A 473 -12.93 22.65 -27.50
N SER A 474 -12.02 22.43 -26.54
CA SER A 474 -10.78 23.20 -26.37
C SER A 474 -9.67 22.76 -27.33
N GLY A 475 -9.81 21.60 -27.96
CA GLY A 475 -8.77 20.95 -28.76
C GLY A 475 -7.68 20.23 -27.94
N LEU A 476 -7.76 20.23 -26.60
CA LEU A 476 -6.82 19.48 -25.77
C LEU A 476 -7.04 17.95 -25.88
N PRO A 477 -5.97 17.12 -25.87
CA PRO A 477 -6.09 15.66 -26.04
C PRO A 477 -6.81 14.97 -24.87
N VAL A 478 -7.93 14.30 -25.13
CA VAL A 478 -8.69 13.57 -24.12
C VAL A 478 -7.97 12.28 -23.72
N GLU A 479 -7.95 11.99 -22.42
CA GLU A 479 -7.41 10.77 -21.84
C GLU A 479 -8.53 9.90 -21.25
N TYR A 480 -8.21 8.64 -20.94
CA TYR A 480 -9.19 7.66 -20.47
C TYR A 480 -8.66 6.83 -19.31
N TYR A 481 -9.56 6.35 -18.47
CA TYR A 481 -9.29 5.27 -17.53
C TYR A 481 -10.50 4.35 -17.40
N VAL A 482 -10.25 3.10 -17.01
CA VAL A 482 -11.28 2.11 -16.68
C VAL A 482 -11.56 2.19 -15.18
N VAL A 483 -12.81 2.46 -14.79
CA VAL A 483 -13.26 2.43 -13.39
C VAL A 483 -13.37 1.00 -12.89
N SER A 484 -13.98 0.13 -13.70
CA SER A 484 -14.17 -1.28 -13.43
C SER A 484 -14.42 -2.08 -14.70
N GLY A 485 -14.23 -3.39 -14.60
CA GLY A 485 -14.34 -4.35 -15.69
C GLY A 485 -12.95 -4.87 -16.11
N PRO A 486 -12.87 -6.06 -16.73
CA PRO A 486 -11.60 -6.68 -17.13
C PRO A 486 -11.05 -6.03 -18.41
N ALA A 487 -10.77 -4.73 -18.37
CA ALA A 487 -10.27 -3.97 -19.52
C ALA A 487 -9.18 -2.98 -19.11
N VAL A 488 -8.37 -2.57 -20.09
CA VAL A 488 -7.31 -1.59 -19.97
C VAL A 488 -7.37 -0.59 -21.12
N ILE A 489 -6.77 0.58 -20.89
CA ILE A 489 -6.54 1.57 -21.95
C ILE A 489 -5.13 1.36 -22.50
N GLU A 490 -5.03 1.05 -23.78
CA GLU A 490 -3.76 0.92 -24.49
C GLU A 490 -3.79 1.82 -25.73
N LYS A 491 -2.90 2.83 -25.78
CA LYS A 491 -2.76 3.74 -26.93
C LYS A 491 -4.09 4.36 -27.39
N GLY A 492 -4.92 4.83 -26.44
CA GLY A 492 -6.23 5.42 -26.71
C GLY A 492 -7.31 4.42 -27.15
N SER A 493 -7.04 3.12 -27.05
CA SER A 493 -8.01 2.06 -27.33
C SER A 493 -8.39 1.30 -26.06
N LEU A 494 -9.66 0.94 -25.95
CA LEU A 494 -10.17 0.05 -24.92
C LEU A 494 -9.90 -1.40 -25.34
N LYS A 495 -9.17 -2.14 -24.51
CA LYS A 495 -8.75 -3.52 -24.77
C LYS A 495 -9.16 -4.41 -23.60
N LEU A 496 -9.74 -5.57 -23.91
CA LEU A 496 -10.03 -6.58 -22.89
C LEU A 496 -8.73 -7.11 -22.29
N ALA A 497 -8.65 -7.13 -20.96
CA ALA A 497 -7.62 -7.81 -20.19
C ALA A 497 -8.06 -9.27 -19.93
N GLU A 498 -7.31 -9.99 -19.09
CA GLU A 498 -7.74 -11.33 -18.68
C GLU A 498 -9.08 -11.27 -17.93
N VAL A 499 -10.06 -12.01 -18.46
CA VAL A 499 -11.39 -12.16 -17.87
C VAL A 499 -11.36 -13.28 -16.83
N PRO A 500 -11.95 -13.08 -15.63
CA PRO A 500 -12.03 -14.14 -14.63
C PRO A 500 -12.71 -15.40 -15.18
N HIS A 501 -12.18 -16.56 -14.84
CA HIS A 501 -12.63 -17.84 -15.37
C HIS A 501 -14.14 -18.09 -15.24
N ARG A 502 -14.74 -17.68 -14.11
CA ARG A 502 -16.19 -17.85 -13.82
C ARG A 502 -17.02 -16.59 -14.06
N ALA A 503 -16.49 -15.62 -14.80
CA ALA A 503 -17.20 -14.38 -15.07
C ALA A 503 -18.56 -14.63 -15.74
N ALA A 504 -19.61 -14.03 -15.19
CA ALA A 504 -20.95 -14.02 -15.79
C ALA A 504 -21.03 -12.97 -16.91
N PHE A 505 -21.65 -13.32 -18.04
CA PHE A 505 -21.83 -12.42 -19.18
C PHE A 505 -23.29 -11.96 -19.32
N PRO A 506 -23.57 -10.75 -19.84
CA PRO A 506 -22.58 -9.74 -20.25
C PRO A 506 -21.85 -9.12 -19.05
N LEU A 507 -20.55 -8.86 -19.19
CA LEU A 507 -19.79 -8.10 -18.20
C LEU A 507 -19.87 -6.62 -18.52
N GLU A 508 -19.79 -5.77 -17.50
CA GLU A 508 -19.74 -4.33 -17.68
C GLU A 508 -18.31 -3.82 -17.53
N VAL A 509 -17.91 -2.95 -18.46
CA VAL A 509 -16.69 -2.16 -18.40
C VAL A 509 -17.10 -0.70 -18.31
N ARG A 510 -16.77 -0.06 -17.19
CA ARG A 510 -17.03 1.36 -16.97
C ARG A 510 -15.78 2.13 -17.38
N VAL A 511 -15.88 2.93 -18.44
CA VAL A 511 -14.77 3.72 -18.99
C VAL A 511 -15.09 5.21 -18.88
N VAL A 512 -14.12 5.99 -18.43
CA VAL A 512 -14.24 7.45 -18.28
C VAL A 512 -13.30 8.13 -19.26
N ALA A 513 -13.83 9.12 -19.99
CA ALA A 513 -13.06 10.10 -20.73
C ALA A 513 -12.89 11.37 -19.88
N TYR A 514 -11.67 11.88 -19.77
CA TYR A 514 -11.37 13.08 -18.99
C TYR A 514 -10.41 14.03 -19.72
N GLN A 515 -10.47 15.29 -19.33
CA GLN A 515 -9.52 16.32 -19.74
C GLN A 515 -9.20 17.22 -18.55
N PHE A 516 -7.94 17.18 -18.10
CA PHE A 516 -7.48 17.93 -16.92
C PHE A 516 -7.47 19.45 -17.15
N GLY A 517 -7.31 19.91 -18.39
CA GLY A 517 -7.18 21.34 -18.70
C GLY A 517 -5.73 21.78 -18.77
N ARG A 518 -5.48 23.09 -18.61
CA ARG A 518 -4.16 23.69 -18.80
C ARG A 518 -3.95 24.82 -17.81
N GLY A 519 -2.99 24.62 -16.90
CA GLY A 519 -2.62 25.58 -15.85
C GLY A 519 -1.60 26.65 -16.25
N VAL A 520 -1.18 26.69 -17.51
CA VAL A 520 -0.32 27.75 -18.08
C VAL A 520 -1.04 28.44 -19.24
N GLU A 521 -0.74 29.72 -19.51
CA GLU A 521 -1.46 30.48 -20.54
C GLU A 521 -1.34 29.85 -21.97
N PRO A 522 -2.42 29.82 -22.78
CA PRO A 522 -3.80 30.17 -22.40
C PRO A 522 -4.39 29.16 -21.39
N THR A 523 -4.92 29.66 -20.27
CA THR A 523 -5.47 28.78 -19.22
C THR A 523 -6.81 28.17 -19.62
N ILE A 524 -6.98 26.88 -19.31
CA ILE A 524 -8.20 26.10 -19.63
C ILE A 524 -8.60 25.32 -18.38
N LYS A 525 -9.87 25.46 -17.96
CA LYS A 525 -10.42 24.79 -16.78
C LYS A 525 -10.48 23.27 -16.97
N THR A 526 -10.45 22.50 -15.89
CA THR A 526 -10.73 21.05 -15.95
C THR A 526 -12.14 20.79 -16.46
N ALA A 527 -12.29 19.86 -17.41
CA ALA A 527 -13.58 19.47 -17.96
C ALA A 527 -14.32 18.53 -17.00
N THR A 528 -15.66 18.57 -17.00
CA THR A 528 -16.46 17.49 -16.40
C THR A 528 -16.20 16.19 -17.16
N PRO A 529 -15.76 15.10 -16.50
CA PRO A 529 -15.50 13.83 -17.17
C PRO A 529 -16.80 13.17 -17.64
N VAL A 530 -16.71 12.37 -18.70
CA VAL A 530 -17.85 11.65 -19.30
C VAL A 530 -17.62 10.15 -19.16
N GLU A 531 -18.55 9.46 -18.50
CA GLU A 531 -18.52 8.01 -18.31
C GLU A 531 -19.39 7.30 -19.34
N GLN A 532 -18.94 6.14 -19.81
CA GLN A 532 -19.75 5.18 -20.55
C GLN A 532 -19.63 3.78 -19.95
N VAL A 533 -20.71 3.01 -20.05
CA VAL A 533 -20.74 1.58 -19.74
C VAL A 533 -20.70 0.80 -21.04
N VAL A 534 -19.67 -0.03 -21.20
CA VAL A 534 -19.46 -0.92 -22.34
C VAL A 534 -19.76 -2.35 -21.91
N ARG A 535 -20.49 -3.11 -22.72
CA ARG A 535 -20.73 -4.53 -22.45
C ARG A 535 -19.62 -5.36 -23.05
N VAL A 536 -19.16 -6.37 -22.32
CA VAL A 536 -18.37 -7.47 -22.88
C VAL A 536 -19.34 -8.61 -23.18
N VAL A 537 -19.37 -9.04 -24.43
CA VAL A 537 -20.27 -10.09 -24.92
C VAL A 537 -19.48 -11.28 -25.45
N ARG A 538 -20.10 -12.46 -25.39
CA ARG A 538 -19.60 -13.64 -26.09
C ARG A 538 -19.89 -13.53 -27.59
N PRO A 539 -19.19 -14.33 -28.41
CA PRO A 539 -19.30 -14.26 -29.86
C PRO A 539 -20.70 -14.33 -30.43
#